data_AF-A0A7U3UZU5-F1
#
_entry.id   AF-A0A7U3UZU5-F1
#
_cell.length_a   1.000
_cell.length_b   1.000
_cell.length_c   1.000
_cell.angle_alpha   90.00
_cell.angle_beta   90.00
_cell.angle_gamma   90.00
#
_symmetry.space_group_name_H-M   'P 1'
#
loop_
_entity.id
_entity.type
_entity.pdbx_description
1 polymer ?
#
loop_
_entity_poly.entity_id
_entity_poly.type
_entity_poly.pdbx_seq_one_letter_code
_entity_poly.pdbx_strand_id
1 'polypeptide(L)'
;MTVGNGLAWLLDDLTKRVPHVQHALVLSNDGLVTGASGDLDRPTAEHLAAVSSGFHSLAKGAGRQFGTGGVRQTMIEFEEGFLFVTAAGDGSCLSVLSGMDADIGQVAYEMTRLVRRVGEHLAVAPRQSGTAHA
;
A
#
# COMPACT_ATOMS: atom_id res chain seq x y z
N MET A 1 3.73 -0.75 -19.88
CA MET A 1 5.01 -0.22 -19.33
C MET A 1 4.91 -0.26 -17.82
N THR A 2 5.59 -1.22 -17.21
CA THR A 2 5.49 -1.59 -15.79
C THR A 2 6.25 -0.58 -14.92
N VAL A 3 5.52 0.23 -14.15
CA VAL A 3 6.05 1.05 -13.05
C VAL A 3 6.59 0.17 -11.89
N GLY A 4 6.43 -1.15 -11.97
CA GLY A 4 6.61 -2.11 -10.88
C GLY A 4 8.03 -2.40 -10.38
N ASN A 5 9.10 -1.94 -11.06
CA ASN A 5 10.47 -2.29 -10.61
C ASN A 5 11.10 -1.28 -9.64
N GLY A 6 10.59 -0.05 -9.57
CA GLY A 6 11.17 0.98 -8.71
C GLY A 6 10.82 0.84 -7.23
N LEU A 7 9.67 0.23 -6.92
CA LEU A 7 9.15 0.15 -5.54
C LEU A 7 9.31 -1.23 -4.91
N ALA A 8 9.52 -2.29 -5.69
CA ALA A 8 9.61 -3.67 -5.20
C ALA A 8 10.69 -3.83 -4.11
N TRP A 9 11.88 -3.26 -4.34
CA TRP A 9 12.98 -3.33 -3.36
C TRP A 9 12.67 -2.61 -2.04
N LEU A 10 11.87 -1.54 -2.06
CA LEU A 10 11.44 -0.84 -0.85
C LEU A 10 10.45 -1.69 -0.04
N LEU A 11 9.60 -2.43 -0.73
CA LEU A 11 8.63 -3.34 -0.13
C LEU A 11 9.33 -4.58 0.44
N ASP A 12 10.33 -5.11 -0.26
CA ASP A 12 11.18 -6.19 0.23
C ASP A 12 11.99 -5.77 1.47
N ASP A 13 12.46 -4.53 1.52
CA ASP A 13 13.15 -3.99 2.69
C ASP A 13 12.21 -3.95 3.91
N LEU A 14 10.92 -3.63 3.71
CA LEU A 14 9.92 -3.65 4.77
C LEU A 14 9.70 -5.08 5.31
N THR A 15 9.46 -6.05 4.43
CA THR A 15 9.19 -7.45 4.84
C THR A 15 10.40 -8.06 5.55
N LYS A 16 11.62 -7.69 5.17
CA LYS A 16 12.86 -8.16 5.81
C LYS A 16 13.16 -7.50 7.15
N ARG A 17 12.80 -6.23 7.33
CA ARG A 17 13.14 -5.44 8.53
C ARG A 17 12.11 -5.55 9.64
N VAL A 18 10.85 -5.87 9.32
CA VAL A 18 9.76 -5.96 10.30
C VAL A 18 9.37 -7.43 10.49
N PRO A 19 9.68 -8.02 11.66
CA PRO A 19 9.27 -9.38 11.97
C PRO A 19 7.76 -9.58 11.78
N HIS A 20 7.37 -10.77 11.32
CA HIS A 20 5.99 -11.19 11.10
C HIS A 20 5.22 -10.42 10.01
N VAL A 21 5.82 -9.45 9.31
CA VAL A 21 5.27 -8.93 8.05
C VAL A 21 5.46 -9.99 6.96
N GLN A 22 4.36 -10.41 6.34
CA GLN A 22 4.35 -11.45 5.32
C GLN A 22 4.38 -10.84 3.92
N HIS A 23 3.56 -9.82 3.68
CA HIS A 23 3.40 -9.23 2.36
C HIS A 23 3.26 -7.72 2.45
N ALA A 24 3.81 -7.02 1.45
CA ALA A 24 3.62 -5.59 1.28
C ALA A 24 3.39 -5.26 -0.19
N LEU A 25 2.44 -4.37 -0.47
CA LEU A 25 2.20 -3.89 -1.83
C LEU A 25 1.75 -2.43 -1.86
N VAL A 26 2.14 -1.74 -2.93
CA VAL A 26 1.58 -0.45 -3.29
C VAL A 26 0.54 -0.68 -4.40
N LEU A 27 -0.60 -0.04 -4.26
CA LEU A 27 -1.71 -0.11 -5.19
C LEU A 27 -2.23 1.29 -5.51
N SER A 28 -2.88 1.45 -6.65
CA SER A 28 -3.71 2.62 -6.95
C SER A 28 -5.08 2.52 -6.29
N ASN A 29 -5.78 3.65 -6.18
CA ASN A 29 -7.11 3.72 -5.58
C ASN A 29 -8.18 2.91 -6.33
N ASP A 30 -7.95 2.54 -7.59
CA ASP A 30 -8.81 1.66 -8.39
C ASP A 30 -8.47 0.16 -8.21
N GLY A 31 -7.48 -0.18 -7.38
CA GLY A 31 -7.13 -1.56 -7.03
C GLY A 31 -6.07 -2.21 -7.92
N LEU A 32 -5.37 -1.45 -8.77
CA LEU A 32 -4.27 -2.00 -9.56
C LEU A 32 -2.97 -2.04 -8.75
N VAL A 33 -2.24 -3.16 -8.82
CA VAL A 33 -0.92 -3.31 -8.19
C VAL A 33 0.10 -2.45 -8.92
N THR A 34 0.78 -1.55 -8.19
CA THR A 34 1.85 -0.71 -8.71
C THR A 34 3.24 -1.12 -8.21
N GLY A 35 3.31 -1.91 -7.14
CA GLY A 35 4.51 -2.61 -6.66
C GLY A 35 4.14 -3.66 -5.61
N ALA A 36 4.89 -4.75 -5.53
CA ALA A 36 4.68 -5.81 -4.54
C ALA A 36 6.03 -6.32 -4.02
N SER A 37 6.05 -6.83 -2.79
CA SER A 37 7.19 -7.58 -2.25
C SER A 37 7.37 -8.90 -3.01
N GLY A 38 8.62 -9.33 -3.20
CA GLY A 38 9.02 -10.42 -4.10
C GLY A 38 8.42 -11.79 -3.80
N ASP A 39 8.02 -12.05 -2.56
CA ASP A 39 7.43 -13.32 -2.14
C ASP A 39 5.92 -13.40 -2.41
N LEU A 40 5.30 -12.32 -2.91
CA LEU A 40 3.87 -12.27 -3.22
C LEU A 40 3.63 -12.57 -4.70
N ASP A 41 3.00 -13.70 -5.00
CA ASP A 41 2.63 -14.06 -6.35
C ASP A 41 1.55 -13.13 -6.92
N ARG A 42 1.55 -12.97 -8.24
CA ARG A 42 0.75 -11.96 -8.92
C ARG A 42 -0.77 -12.10 -8.67
N PRO A 43 -1.39 -13.29 -8.78
CA PRO A 43 -2.81 -13.45 -8.48
C PRO A 43 -3.17 -13.01 -7.06
N THR A 44 -2.36 -13.38 -6.07
CA THR A 44 -2.58 -13.00 -4.68
C THR A 44 -2.38 -11.50 -4.48
N ALA A 45 -1.38 -10.89 -5.14
CA ALA A 45 -1.18 -9.44 -5.13
C ALA A 45 -2.39 -8.69 -5.68
N GLU A 46 -2.91 -9.12 -6.83
CA GLU A 46 -4.09 -8.53 -7.48
C GLU A 46 -5.33 -8.65 -6.58
N HIS A 47 -5.52 -9.81 -5.93
CA HIS A 47 -6.62 -10.00 -4.99
C HIS A 47 -6.49 -9.10 -3.75
N LEU A 48 -5.30 -9.06 -3.14
CA LEU A 48 -5.05 -8.24 -1.96
C LEU A 48 -5.19 -6.74 -2.29
N ALA A 49 -4.81 -6.30 -3.49
CA ALA A 49 -5.02 -4.93 -3.95
C ALA A 49 -6.51 -4.59 -4.09
N ALA A 50 -7.31 -5.46 -4.70
CA ALA A 50 -8.75 -5.26 -4.82
C ALA A 50 -9.45 -5.16 -3.45
N VAL A 51 -9.09 -6.04 -2.52
CA VAL A 51 -9.61 -6.02 -1.14
C VAL A 51 -9.19 -4.73 -0.42
N SER A 52 -7.92 -4.35 -0.52
CA SER A 52 -7.36 -3.17 0.16
C SER A 52 -7.99 -1.87 -0.36
N SER A 53 -8.20 -1.73 -1.68
CA SER A 53 -8.83 -0.54 -2.27
C SER A 53 -10.30 -0.41 -1.86
N GLY A 54 -11.01 -1.54 -1.75
CA GLY A 54 -12.38 -1.59 -1.23
C GLY A 54 -12.46 -1.06 0.20
N PHE A 55 -11.63 -1.57 1.11
CA PHE A 55 -11.58 -1.13 2.50
C PHE A 55 -11.24 0.35 2.63
N HIS A 56 -10.24 0.83 1.89
CA HIS A 56 -9.87 2.24 1.91
C HIS A 56 -10.99 3.15 1.40
N SER A 57 -11.73 2.71 0.38
CA SER A 57 -12.88 3.45 -0.18
C SER A 57 -14.04 3.53 0.81
N LEU A 58 -14.36 2.43 1.49
CA LEU A 58 -15.37 2.40 2.55
C LEU A 58 -14.99 3.32 3.71
N ALA A 59 -13.74 3.26 4.18
CA ALA A 59 -13.24 4.14 5.23
C ALA A 59 -13.32 5.63 4.84
N LYS A 60 -12.96 5.97 3.59
CA LYS A 60 -13.12 7.33 3.04
C LYS A 60 -14.58 7.76 3.01
N GLY A 61 -15.49 6.86 2.62
CA GLY A 61 -16.93 7.10 2.63
C GLY A 61 -17.45 7.41 4.03
N ALA A 62 -17.08 6.59 5.02
CA ALA A 62 -17.44 6.79 6.42
C ALA A 62 -16.92 8.14 6.94
N GLY A 63 -15.63 8.46 6.70
CA GLY A 63 -15.05 9.72 7.16
C GLY A 63 -15.75 10.96 6.62
N ARG A 64 -16.19 10.92 5.35
CA ARG A 64 -17.02 11.99 4.77
C ARG A 64 -18.43 12.03 5.38
N GLN A 65 -19.08 10.88 5.49
CA GLN A 65 -20.45 10.78 5.98
C GLN A 65 -20.59 11.26 7.42
N PHE A 66 -19.59 10.98 8.27
CA PHE A 66 -19.60 11.33 9.69
C PHE A 66 -18.77 12.57 10.02
N GLY A 67 -18.17 13.23 9.01
CA GLY A 67 -17.41 14.47 9.20
C GLY A 67 -16.12 14.31 10.03
N THR A 68 -15.51 13.12 10.04
CA THR A 68 -14.33 12.82 10.88
C THR A 68 -12.99 13.08 10.18
N GLY A 69 -13.01 13.73 9.01
CA GLY A 69 -11.81 14.06 8.24
C GLY A 69 -11.28 12.90 7.39
N GLY A 70 -10.00 13.00 7.00
CA GLY A 70 -9.34 12.03 6.12
C GLY A 70 -8.95 10.73 6.83
N VAL A 71 -8.96 9.62 6.08
CA VAL A 71 -8.51 8.31 6.58
C VAL A 71 -7.01 8.34 6.80
N ARG A 72 -6.59 8.14 8.04
CA ARG A 72 -5.17 8.00 8.38
C ARG A 72 -4.66 6.59 8.08
N GLN A 73 -5.42 5.58 8.49
CA GLN A 73 -5.09 4.17 8.32
C GLN A 73 -6.36 3.34 8.52
N THR A 74 -6.49 2.26 7.76
CA THR A 74 -7.44 1.17 8.02
C THR A 74 -6.65 -0.01 8.59
N MET A 75 -7.15 -0.64 9.64
CA MET A 75 -6.57 -1.85 10.23
C MET A 75 -7.68 -2.89 10.41
N ILE A 76 -7.40 -4.11 9.99
CA ILE A 76 -8.31 -5.24 10.09
C ILE A 76 -7.57 -6.36 10.80
N GLU A 77 -8.18 -6.85 11.85
CA GLU A 77 -7.69 -7.99 12.63
C GLU A 77 -8.42 -9.25 12.15
N PHE A 78 -7.63 -10.26 11.80
CA PHE A 78 -8.04 -11.61 11.51
C PHE A 78 -7.58 -12.52 12.65
N GLU A 79 -8.08 -13.76 12.68
CA GLU A 79 -7.67 -14.75 13.67
C GLU A 79 -6.15 -15.00 13.66
N GLU A 80 -5.52 -14.96 12.49
CA GLU A 80 -4.10 -15.28 12.32
C GLU A 80 -3.24 -14.10 11.86
N GLY A 81 -3.76 -12.87 11.90
CA GLY A 81 -2.97 -11.73 11.45
C GLY A 81 -3.71 -10.42 11.28
N PHE A 82 -3.02 -9.47 10.67
CA PHE A 82 -3.52 -8.10 10.46
C PHE A 82 -3.30 -7.63 9.03
N LEU A 83 -4.29 -6.94 8.50
CA LEU A 83 -4.18 -6.14 7.28
C LEU A 83 -4.20 -4.66 7.62
N PHE A 84 -3.17 -3.96 7.17
CA PHE A 84 -3.04 -2.51 7.28
C PHE A 84 -3.15 -1.87 5.90
N VAL A 85 -3.93 -0.81 5.77
CA VAL A 85 -4.02 -0.01 4.54
C VAL A 85 -3.90 1.46 4.87
N THR A 86 -2.92 2.15 4.29
CA THR A 86 -2.70 3.59 4.46
C THR A 86 -2.57 4.29 3.13
N ALA A 87 -2.91 5.57 3.07
CA ALA A 87 -2.63 6.39 1.90
C ALA A 87 -1.11 6.49 1.65
N ALA A 88 -0.69 6.37 0.39
CA ALA A 88 0.70 6.41 -0.04
C ALA A 88 0.91 7.48 -1.14
N GLY A 89 0.43 8.69 -0.88
CA GLY A 89 0.40 9.79 -1.84
C GLY A 89 -0.93 9.90 -2.61
N ASP A 90 -0.99 10.84 -3.55
CA ASP A 90 -2.21 11.11 -4.32
C ASP A 90 -2.49 9.95 -5.28
N GLY A 91 -3.61 9.26 -5.05
CA GLY A 91 -4.05 8.18 -5.92
C GLY A 91 -3.55 6.78 -5.56
N SER A 92 -2.77 6.63 -4.48
CA SER A 92 -2.17 5.34 -4.10
C SER A 92 -2.33 5.00 -2.62
N CYS A 93 -2.27 3.70 -2.33
CA CYS A 93 -2.27 3.14 -0.99
C CYS A 93 -1.10 2.16 -0.82
N LEU A 94 -0.59 2.06 0.40
CA LEU A 94 0.29 0.99 0.86
C LEU A 94 -0.55 0.02 1.67
N SER A 95 -0.46 -1.27 1.32
CA SER A 95 -1.10 -2.37 2.02
C SER A 95 -0.05 -3.33 2.57
N VAL A 96 -0.22 -3.76 3.82
CA VAL A 96 0.69 -4.67 4.52
C VAL A 96 -0.12 -5.76 5.22
N LEU A 97 0.24 -7.01 4.96
CA LEU A 97 -0.28 -8.18 5.67
C LEU A 97 0.79 -8.70 6.62
N SER A 98 0.39 -8.99 7.85
CA SER A 98 1.27 -9.53 8.89
C SER A 98 0.59 -10.65 9.66
N GLY A 99 1.38 -11.51 10.31
CA GLY A 99 0.88 -12.53 11.23
C GLY A 99 0.48 -11.95 12.59
N MET A 100 -0.19 -12.76 13.41
CA MET A 100 -0.73 -12.34 14.71
C MET A 100 0.32 -11.85 15.73
N ASP A 101 1.57 -12.31 15.60
CA ASP A 101 2.66 -11.95 16.51
C ASP A 101 3.37 -10.64 16.13
N ALA A 102 2.86 -9.92 15.13
CA ALA A 102 3.46 -8.67 14.68
C ALA A 102 3.33 -7.55 15.72
N ASP A 103 4.42 -6.81 15.96
CA ASP A 103 4.35 -5.55 16.69
C ASP A 103 3.65 -4.49 15.82
N ILE A 104 2.36 -4.25 16.13
CA ILE A 104 1.50 -3.30 15.43
C ILE A 104 2.11 -1.89 15.40
N GLY A 105 2.77 -1.48 16.49
CA GLY A 105 3.42 -0.17 16.58
C GLY A 105 4.61 -0.07 15.63
N GLN A 106 5.43 -1.12 15.55
CA GLN A 106 6.55 -1.20 14.63
C GLN A 106 6.08 -1.23 13.16
N VAL A 107 5.04 -2.02 12.85
CA VAL A 107 4.45 -2.07 11.50
C VAL A 107 3.97 -0.69 11.07
N ALA A 108 3.17 -0.01 11.91
CA ALA A 108 2.65 1.32 11.61
C ALA A 108 3.78 2.36 11.43
N TYR A 109 4.84 2.29 12.24
CA TYR A 109 6.01 3.16 12.13
C TYR A 109 6.74 2.98 10.80
N GLU A 110 7.05 1.74 10.42
CA GLU A 110 7.76 1.45 9.17
C GLU A 110 6.88 1.72 7.95
N MET A 111 5.57 1.48 8.01
CA MET A 111 4.63 1.91 6.96
C MET A 111 4.66 3.43 6.76
N THR A 112 4.67 4.20 7.85
CA THR A 112 4.76 5.67 7.79
C THR A 112 6.07 6.12 7.13
N ARG A 113 7.19 5.47 7.46
CA ARG A 113 8.49 5.75 6.81
C ARG A 113 8.48 5.37 5.33
N LEU A 114 7.91 4.22 5.00
CA LEU A 114 7.85 3.72 3.64
C LEU A 114 7.01 4.64 2.74
N VAL A 115 5.85 5.10 3.20
CA VAL A 115 5.00 6.05 2.46
C VAL A 115 5.78 7.32 2.08
N ARG A 116 6.62 7.85 2.98
CA ARG A 116 7.46 9.01 2.68
C ARG A 116 8.47 8.71 1.56
N ARG A 117 9.15 7.55 1.63
CA ARG A 117 10.12 7.11 0.61
C ARG A 117 9.46 6.83 -0.75
N VAL A 118 8.26 6.26 -0.75
CA VAL A 118 7.46 6.02 -1.96
C VAL A 118 7.08 7.37 -2.60
N GLY A 119 6.65 8.34 -1.80
CA GLY A 119 6.36 9.69 -2.26
C GLY A 119 7.55 10.36 -2.96
N GLU A 120 8.75 10.23 -2.40
CA GLU A 120 9.99 10.73 -3.01
C GLU A 120 10.28 10.05 -4.36
N HIS A 121 10.12 8.73 -4.46
CA HIS A 121 10.38 7.99 -5.72
C HIS A 121 9.35 8.28 -6.81
N LEU A 122 8.07 8.43 -6.44
CA LEU A 122 7.00 8.76 -7.39
C LEU A 122 7.06 10.22 -7.85
N ALA A 123 7.51 11.15 -7.00
CA ALA A 123 7.71 12.54 -7.38
C ALA A 123 8.89 12.72 -8.37
N VAL A 124 9.86 11.81 -8.35
CA VAL A 124 11.06 11.86 -9.21
C VAL A 124 10.82 11.23 -10.58
N ALA A 125 9.87 10.29 -10.72
CA ALA A 125 9.54 9.68 -12.01
C ALA A 125 8.96 10.73 -12.98
N PRO A 126 9.64 11.10 -14.08
CA PRO A 126 9.14 12.11 -15.00
C PRO A 126 7.83 11.63 -15.62
N ARG A 127 6.81 12.50 -15.60
CA ARG A 127 5.60 12.33 -16.41
C ARG A 127 6.06 12.29 -17.86
N GLN A 128 6.03 11.10 -18.49
CA GLN A 128 6.13 11.00 -19.93
C GLN A 128 4.86 11.64 -20.49
N SER A 129 4.90 12.94 -20.71
CA SER A 129 3.91 13.67 -21.48
C SER A 129 3.88 13.02 -22.86
N GLY A 130 2.87 12.18 -23.09
CA GLY A 130 2.61 11.62 -24.40
C GLY A 130 2.47 12.77 -25.39
N THR A 131 3.42 12.88 -26.30
CA THR A 131 3.35 13.73 -27.48
C THR A 131 2.08 13.37 -28.24
N ALA A 132 1.11 14.28 -28.25
CA ALA A 132 -0.01 14.24 -29.17
C ALA A 132 0.55 14.24 -30.59
N HIS A 133 0.28 13.18 -31.36
CA HIS A 133 0.52 13.17 -32.80
C HIS A 133 -0.77 13.64 -33.47
N ALA A 134 -0.60 14.66 -34.31
CA ALA A 134 -1.62 15.35 -35.09
C ALA A 134 -2.25 14.45 -36.17
#